data_AF-A0A7J5GPT9-F1
#
_entry.id   AF-A0A7J5GPT9-F1
#
_cell.length_a   1.000
_cell.length_b   1.000
_cell.length_c   1.000
_cell.angle_alpha   90.00
_cell.angle_beta   90.00
_cell.angle_gamma   90.00
#
_symmetry.space_group_name_H-M   'P 1'
#
loop_
_entity.id
_entity.type
_entity.pdbx_description
1 polymer ?
#
loop_
_entity_poly.entity_id
_entity_poly.type
_entity_poly.pdbx_seq_one_letter_code
_entity_poly.pdbx_strand_id
1 'polypeptide(L)'
;IYGGTAYTSKGAVAAGGYQGYKALLEQILKYFQTGISPISKEETIEIFTFMKASNMSKTENGRIVTLEEAYQKGWKDARKLIKTYKK
;
A
#
# COMPACT_ATOMS: atom_id res chain seq x y z
N ILE A 1 -2.64 -23.84 8.69
CA ILE A 1 -2.15 -24.26 7.35
C ILE A 1 -2.72 -23.24 6.36
N TYR A 2 -1.88 -22.33 5.85
CA TYR A 2 -2.32 -21.33 4.88
C TYR A 2 -2.01 -21.85 3.47
N GLY A 3 -3.07 -21.99 2.67
CA GLY A 3 -3.03 -22.54 1.32
C GLY A 3 -4.48 -22.75 0.84
N GLY A 4 -4.63 -23.12 -0.42
CA GLY A 4 -5.94 -23.42 -1.00
C GLY A 4 -5.91 -24.72 -1.79
N THR A 5 -7.08 -25.29 -2.01
CA THR A 5 -7.28 -26.38 -2.97
C THR A 5 -8.21 -25.85 -4.06
N ALA A 6 -7.73 -25.84 -5.30
CA ALA A 6 -8.55 -25.52 -6.46
C ALA A 6 -9.13 -26.82 -7.03
N TYR A 7 -10.45 -26.87 -7.19
CA TYR A 7 -11.13 -27.99 -7.83
C TYR A 7 -11.33 -27.68 -9.31
N THR A 8 -10.82 -28.57 -10.17
CA THR A 8 -10.89 -28.43 -11.63
C THR A 8 -11.57 -29.66 -12.24
N SER A 9 -11.90 -29.60 -13.53
CA SER A 9 -12.42 -30.75 -14.28
C SER A 9 -11.45 -31.93 -14.34
N LYS A 10 -10.17 -31.74 -13.99
CA LYS A 10 -9.13 -32.77 -13.95
C LYS A 10 -8.81 -33.24 -12.53
N GLY A 11 -9.52 -32.75 -11.52
CA GLY A 11 -9.33 -33.07 -10.11
C GLY A 11 -8.92 -31.89 -9.24
N ALA A 12 -8.68 -32.18 -7.96
CA ALA A 12 -8.26 -31.21 -6.95
C ALA A 12 -6.74 -30.97 -7.06
N VAL A 13 -6.33 -29.71 -7.15
CA VAL A 13 -4.93 -29.29 -7.18
C VAL A 13 -4.65 -28.31 -6.04
N ALA A 14 -3.45 -28.37 -5.46
CA ALA A 14 -3.03 -27.37 -4.48
C ALA A 14 -2.90 -26.01 -5.18
N ALA A 15 -3.61 -24.99 -4.68
CA ALA A 15 -3.59 -23.62 -5.19
C ALA A 15 -2.31 -22.83 -4.79
N GLY A 16 -1.32 -23.53 -4.25
CA GLY A 16 -0.11 -22.96 -3.65
C GLY A 16 -0.17 -22.87 -2.13
N GLY A 17 0.99 -22.99 -1.50
CA GLY A 17 1.19 -22.86 -0.05
C GLY A 17 1.75 -21.49 0.32
N TYR A 18 1.50 -21.06 1.56
CA TYR A 18 2.05 -19.82 2.11
C TYR A 18 3.59 -19.85 2.15
N GLN A 19 4.21 -19.01 1.31
CA GLN A 19 5.67 -18.89 1.20
C GLN A 19 6.31 -18.03 2.30
N GLY A 20 5.52 -17.55 3.27
CA GLY A 20 6.00 -16.65 4.31
C GLY A 20 6.36 -15.27 3.78
N TYR A 21 7.14 -14.54 4.58
CA TYR A 21 7.58 -13.18 4.27
C TYR A 21 8.91 -13.11 3.51
N LYS A 22 9.42 -14.24 3.02
CA LYS A 22 10.76 -14.30 2.40
C LYS A 22 10.91 -13.27 1.28
N ALA A 23 9.97 -13.23 0.34
CA ALA A 23 10.00 -12.28 -0.77
C ALA A 23 9.99 -10.81 -0.30
N LEU A 24 9.23 -10.51 0.76
CA LEU A 24 9.22 -9.17 1.36
C LEU A 24 10.56 -8.83 2.01
N LEU A 25 11.11 -9.75 2.81
CA LEU A 25 12.40 -9.58 3.47
C LEU A 25 13.53 -9.35 2.47
N GLU A 26 13.54 -10.08 1.35
CA GLU A 26 14.52 -9.89 0.28
C GLU A 26 14.50 -8.48 -0.30
N GLN A 27 13.31 -7.89 -0.54
CA GLN A 27 13.21 -6.51 -1.02
C GLN A 27 13.67 -5.49 0.05
N ILE A 28 13.33 -5.72 1.32
CA ILE A 28 13.77 -4.87 2.42
C ILE A 28 15.30 -4.87 2.53
N LEU A 29 15.93 -6.05 2.50
CA LEU A 29 17.39 -6.17 2.55
C LEU A 29 18.06 -5.48 1.37
N LYS A 30 17.53 -5.66 0.15
CA LYS A 30 18.03 -4.98 -1.05
C LYS A 30 17.97 -3.46 -0.93
N TYR A 31 16.88 -2.92 -0.39
CA TYR A 31 16.77 -1.48 -0.12
C TYR A 31 17.86 -0.99 0.84
N PHE A 32 18.07 -1.67 1.97
CA PHE A 32 19.10 -1.24 2.93
C PHE A 32 20.52 -1.40 2.41
N GLN A 33 20.78 -2.36 1.52
CA GLN A 33 22.10 -2.54 0.90
C GLN A 33 22.40 -1.53 -0.20
N THR A 34 21.38 -1.14 -0.98
CA THR A 34 21.59 -0.34 -2.21
C THR A 34 21.09 1.09 -2.10
N GLY A 35 20.22 1.39 -1.14
CA GLY A 35 19.45 2.64 -1.05
C GLY A 35 18.37 2.79 -2.12
N ILE A 36 18.20 1.82 -3.03
CA ILE A 36 17.23 1.88 -4.13
C ILE A 36 15.92 1.27 -3.64
N SER A 37 14.87 2.10 -3.57
CA SER A 37 13.52 1.65 -3.24
C SER A 37 13.00 0.68 -4.31
N PRO A 38 12.34 -0.43 -3.94
CA PRO A 38 11.72 -1.35 -4.90
C PRO A 38 10.47 -0.76 -5.57
N ILE A 39 9.98 0.39 -5.08
CA ILE A 39 8.82 1.12 -5.60
C ILE A 39 9.21 2.58 -5.78
N SER A 40 8.77 3.24 -6.85
CA SER A 40 9.03 4.65 -7.06
C SER A 40 8.34 5.53 -6.00
N LYS A 41 8.80 6.78 -5.89
CA LYS A 41 8.17 7.75 -4.99
C LYS A 41 6.74 8.06 -5.43
N GLU A 42 6.52 8.16 -6.73
CA GLU A 42 5.25 8.49 -7.36
C GLU A 42 4.21 7.42 -7.05
N GLU A 43 4.54 6.14 -7.30
CA GLU A 43 3.68 5.00 -6.95
C GLU A 43 3.41 4.93 -5.44
N THR A 44 4.41 5.21 -4.61
CA THR A 44 4.22 5.27 -3.16
C THR A 44 3.17 6.33 -2.81
N ILE A 45 3.27 7.54 -3.37
CA ILE A 45 2.32 8.62 -3.14
C ILE A 45 0.92 8.26 -3.65
N GLU A 46 0.79 7.59 -4.78
CA GLU A 46 -0.50 7.12 -5.31
C GLU A 46 -1.16 6.10 -4.37
N ILE A 47 -0.42 5.11 -3.88
CA ILE A 47 -0.91 4.11 -2.90
C ILE A 47 -1.42 4.82 -1.63
N PHE A 48 -0.64 5.76 -1.08
CA PHE A 48 -1.07 6.53 0.08
C PHE A 48 -2.26 7.45 -0.20
N THR A 49 -2.37 8.00 -1.41
CA THR A 49 -3.51 8.82 -1.83
C THR A 49 -4.78 7.99 -1.87
N PHE A 50 -4.73 6.77 -2.44
CA PHE A 50 -5.86 5.85 -2.44
C PHE A 50 -6.28 5.45 -1.01
N MET A 51 -5.33 5.09 -0.15
CA MET A 51 -5.62 4.75 1.26
C MET A 51 -6.25 5.94 2.01
N LYS A 52 -5.78 7.17 1.77
CA LYS A 52 -6.36 8.39 2.34
C LYS A 52 -7.78 8.61 1.83
N ALA A 53 -8.04 8.47 0.53
CA ALA A 53 -9.37 8.61 -0.05
C ALA A 53 -10.35 7.59 0.53
N SER A 54 -9.94 6.32 0.66
CA SER A 54 -10.71 5.25 1.30
C SER A 54 -11.06 5.61 2.74
N ASN A 55 -10.10 6.08 3.53
CA ASN A 55 -10.33 6.47 4.92
C ASN A 55 -11.25 7.69 5.04
N MET A 56 -11.10 8.69 4.16
CA MET A 56 -12.00 9.84 4.10
C MET A 56 -13.42 9.40 3.78
N SER A 57 -13.60 8.56 2.76
CA SER A 57 -14.91 8.01 2.40
C SER A 57 -15.55 7.29 3.58
N LYS A 58 -14.78 6.42 4.26
CA LYS A 58 -15.24 5.71 5.46
C LYS A 58 -15.68 6.66 6.57
N THR A 59 -14.92 7.71 6.86
CA THR A 59 -15.26 8.71 7.89
C THR A 59 -16.48 9.56 7.51
N GLU A 60 -16.73 9.72 6.21
CA GLU A 60 -17.80 10.55 5.66
C GLU A 60 -18.96 9.69 5.13
N ASN A 61 -19.29 8.62 5.86
CA ASN A 61 -20.42 7.72 5.60
C ASN A 61 -20.49 7.17 4.16
N GLY A 62 -19.34 6.84 3.57
CA GLY A 62 -19.25 6.29 2.22
C GLY A 62 -19.38 7.33 1.11
N ARG A 63 -19.22 8.63 1.41
CA ARG A 63 -19.18 9.67 0.37
C ARG A 63 -18.11 9.33 -0.68
N ILE A 64 -18.41 9.61 -1.94
CA ILE A 64 -17.43 9.56 -3.02
C ILE A 64 -16.36 10.63 -2.77
N VAL A 65 -15.10 10.19 -2.66
CA VAL A 65 -13.91 11.03 -2.50
C VAL A 65 -13.01 10.81 -3.71
N THR A 66 -12.58 11.89 -4.37
CA THR A 66 -11.65 11.79 -5.49
C THR A 66 -10.21 11.67 -4.99
N LEU A 67 -9.33 11.06 -5.80
CA LEU A 67 -7.90 10.98 -5.47
C LEU A 67 -7.27 12.37 -5.37
N GLU A 68 -7.68 13.32 -6.23
CA GLU A 68 -7.20 14.71 -6.18
C GLU A 68 -7.56 15.37 -4.84
N GLU A 69 -8.80 15.22 -4.37
CA GLU A 69 -9.23 15.76 -3.08
C GLU A 69 -8.38 15.20 -1.92
N ALA A 70 -8.16 13.88 -1.92
CA ALA A 70 -7.35 13.21 -0.90
C ALA A 70 -5.87 13.63 -0.96
N TYR A 71 -5.32 13.77 -2.17
CA TYR A 71 -3.96 14.24 -2.41
C TYR A 71 -3.77 15.66 -1.86
N GLN A 72 -4.65 16.60 -2.23
CA GLN A 72 -4.57 17.98 -1.76
C GLN A 72 -4.66 18.09 -0.25
N LYS A 73 -5.54 17.30 0.38
CA LYS A 73 -5.65 17.23 1.84
C LYS A 73 -4.35 16.72 2.47
N GLY A 74 -3.80 15.61 1.97
CA GLY A 74 -2.52 15.06 2.43
C GLY A 74 -1.37 16.05 2.24
N TRP A 75 -1.32 16.75 1.11
CA TRP A 75 -0.30 17.75 0.83
C TRP A 75 -0.37 18.93 1.80
N LYS A 76 -1.58 19.41 2.13
CA LYS A 76 -1.81 20.46 3.12
C LYS A 76 -1.38 20.03 4.53
N ASP A 77 -1.73 18.80 4.93
CA ASP A 77 -1.33 18.22 6.22
C ASP A 77 0.21 18.16 6.33
N ALA A 78 0.89 17.67 5.28
CA ALA A 78 2.34 17.59 5.22
C ALA A 78 3.02 18.96 5.33
N ARG A 79 2.51 20.00 4.62
CA ARG A 79 3.05 21.37 4.74
C ARG A 79 2.91 21.93 6.15
N LYS A 80 1.78 21.67 6.82
CA LYS A 80 1.57 22.09 8.21
C LYS A 80 2.60 21.44 9.14
N LEU A 81 2.83 20.13 9.00
CA LEU A 81 3.84 19.39 9.78
C LEU A 81 5.25 19.96 9.55
N ILE A 82 5.66 20.16 8.30
CA ILE A 82 6.98 20.71 7.97
C ILE A 82 7.17 22.09 8.61
N LYS A 83 6.15 22.95 8.59
CA LYS A 83 6.22 24.27 9.24
C LYS A 83 6.37 24.16 10.76
N THR A 84 5.71 23.19 11.39
CA THR A 84 5.80 22.96 12.83
C THR A 84 7.20 22.51 13.26
N TYR A 85 7.84 21.59 12.53
CA TYR A 85 9.16 21.04 12.90
C TYR A 85 10.35 21.86 12.38
N LYS A 86 10.12 22.87 11.53
CA LYS A 86 11.15 23.84 11.11
C LYS A 86 11.19 25.10 11.98
N LYS A 87 10.29 25.22 12.95
CA LYS A 87 10.34 26.25 14.01
C LYS A 87 11.13 25.73 15.18
#